data_AF-A0A3D3LCR0-F1
#
_entry.id   AF-A0A3D3LCR0-F1
#
_cell.length_a   1.000
_cell.length_b   1.000
_cell.length_c   1.000
_cell.angle_alpha   90.00
_cell.angle_beta   90.00
_cell.angle_gamma   90.00
#
_symmetry.space_group_name_H-M   'P 1'
#
loop_
_entity.id
_entity.type
_entity.pdbx_description
1 polymer ?
#
loop_
_entity_poly.entity_id
_entity_poly.type
_entity_poly.pdbx_seq_one_letter_code
_entity_poly.pdbx_strand_id
1 'polypeptide(L)'
;MPLPLEDLFNDVVNKAQFGLGLTTEALAAAANVEPAALEAVKDGAVDKAVLSRVAPALQLHGPSLIALAENAWQPAPVSLEGLEQFNTAFGDMTVNAYLVYDPATREAAVFDTGASAAGIVEKLRSLGLTLRTLFLTHTHADHVADIATVDAPAILVSEREDHPGAATFTPGATWTLGGLTIESRSTWGHSKGGTTFVVRGLARPVAIVGDAIFAGSMGGGKVSYADALATNRKEIFSLPDDTIIAPGHGPMTSVGEEKARNPFYPEFK
;
A
#
# COMPACT_ATOMS: atom_id res chain seq x y z
N MET A 1 8.00 15.44 -11.33
CA MET A 1 7.32 15.83 -10.07
C MET A 1 7.16 14.58 -9.24
N PRO A 2 7.25 14.64 -7.90
CA PRO A 2 6.98 13.49 -7.04
C PRO A 2 5.54 13.02 -7.23
N LEU A 3 5.30 11.72 -7.08
CA LEU A 3 3.92 11.18 -7.07
C LEU A 3 3.15 11.78 -5.90
N PRO A 4 1.91 12.26 -6.10
CA PRO A 4 1.07 12.74 -5.01
C PRO A 4 0.71 11.59 -4.06
N LEU A 5 0.46 11.90 -2.79
CA LEU A 5 -0.11 10.94 -1.84
C LEU A 5 -1.43 10.41 -2.40
N GLU A 6 -1.72 9.13 -2.16
CA GLU A 6 -2.96 8.51 -2.60
C GLU A 6 -4.17 9.11 -1.88
N ASP A 7 -4.07 9.22 -0.56
CA ASP A 7 -5.16 9.70 0.29
C ASP A 7 -4.88 11.09 0.84
N LEU A 8 -5.95 11.87 0.92
CA LEU A 8 -5.99 13.10 1.69
C LEU A 8 -6.48 12.82 3.12
N PHE A 9 -6.43 13.84 3.97
CA PHE A 9 -6.86 13.72 5.36
C PHE A 9 -8.34 13.35 5.50
N ASN A 10 -9.20 13.81 4.58
CA ASN A 10 -10.63 13.49 4.59
C ASN A 10 -10.87 12.03 4.20
N ASP A 11 -10.05 11.45 3.30
CA ASP A 11 -10.09 10.02 3.02
C ASP A 11 -9.71 9.20 4.25
N VAL A 12 -8.67 9.60 4.99
CA VAL A 12 -8.28 8.97 6.26
C VAL A 12 -9.43 9.02 7.28
N VAL A 13 -10.09 10.17 7.44
CA VAL A 13 -11.25 10.32 8.33
C VAL A 13 -12.40 9.41 7.90
N ASN A 14 -12.75 9.43 6.61
CA ASN A 14 -13.86 8.63 6.07
C ASN A 14 -13.59 7.12 6.19
N LYS A 15 -12.36 6.67 5.91
CA LYS A 15 -11.94 5.27 6.05
C LYS A 15 -12.02 4.81 7.51
N ALA A 16 -11.51 5.60 8.45
CA ALA A 16 -11.56 5.25 9.86
C ALA A 16 -13.00 5.24 10.39
N GLN A 17 -13.82 6.23 10.03
CA GLN A 17 -15.22 6.29 10.41
C GLN A 17 -15.99 5.07 9.90
N PHE A 18 -15.83 4.75 8.61
CA PHE A 18 -16.47 3.58 8.00
C PHE A 18 -16.01 2.29 8.66
N GLY A 19 -14.70 2.13 8.86
CA GLY A 19 -14.10 0.94 9.47
C GLY A 19 -14.55 0.68 10.91
N LEU A 20 -14.83 1.75 11.67
CA LEU A 20 -15.37 1.67 13.03
C LEU A 20 -16.90 1.54 13.07
N GLY A 21 -17.59 1.61 11.92
CA GLY A 21 -19.05 1.52 11.83
C GLY A 21 -19.78 2.69 12.51
N LEU A 22 -19.14 3.86 12.58
CA LEU A 22 -19.71 5.05 13.24
C LEU A 22 -20.58 5.85 12.26
N THR A 23 -21.81 6.19 12.66
CA THR A 23 -22.58 7.21 11.95
C THR A 23 -21.96 8.59 12.15
N THR A 24 -22.28 9.56 11.29
CA THR A 24 -21.81 10.94 11.47
C THR A 24 -22.24 11.48 12.83
N GLU A 25 -23.48 11.22 13.27
CA GLU A 25 -24.01 11.69 14.54
C GLU A 25 -23.27 11.08 15.72
N ALA A 26 -22.99 9.77 15.66
CA ALA A 26 -22.24 9.07 16.71
C ALA A 26 -20.81 9.62 16.82
N LEU A 27 -20.15 9.85 15.68
CA LEU A 27 -18.81 10.43 15.66
C LEU A 27 -18.80 11.89 16.15
N ALA A 28 -19.74 12.70 15.69
CA ALA A 28 -19.88 14.10 16.11
C ALA A 28 -20.10 14.20 17.62
N ALA A 29 -20.99 13.37 18.17
CA ALA A 29 -21.23 13.30 19.61
C ALA A 29 -19.99 12.84 20.39
N ALA A 30 -19.29 11.79 19.93
CA ALA A 30 -18.08 11.27 20.58
C ALA A 30 -16.93 12.29 20.57
N ALA A 31 -16.81 13.07 19.50
CA ALA A 31 -15.80 14.12 19.35
C ALA A 31 -16.22 15.47 19.94
N ASN A 32 -17.46 15.61 20.43
CA ASN A 32 -18.04 16.88 20.87
C ASN A 32 -17.86 18.01 19.82
N VAL A 33 -18.29 17.73 18.58
CA VAL A 33 -18.28 18.67 17.46
C VAL A 33 -19.67 18.78 16.83
N GLU A 34 -19.97 19.92 16.22
CA GLU A 34 -21.19 20.09 15.45
C GLU A 34 -21.20 19.16 14.22
N PRO A 35 -22.30 18.44 13.93
CA PRO A 35 -22.37 17.54 12.77
C PRO A 35 -22.04 18.22 11.45
N ALA A 36 -22.46 19.47 11.26
CA ALA A 36 -22.15 20.24 10.05
C ALA A 36 -20.65 20.53 9.88
N ALA A 37 -19.92 20.73 10.99
CA ALA A 37 -18.48 20.94 10.95
C ALA A 37 -17.73 19.63 10.64
N LEU A 38 -18.24 18.50 11.14
CA LEU A 38 -17.71 17.17 10.79
C LEU A 38 -17.95 16.85 9.31
N GLU A 39 -19.14 17.11 8.76
CA GLU A 39 -19.39 16.90 7.33
C GLU A 39 -18.49 17.78 6.46
N ALA A 40 -18.31 19.06 6.82
CA ALA A 40 -17.37 19.92 6.10
C ALA A 40 -15.94 19.34 6.08
N VAL A 41 -15.46 18.78 7.21
CA VAL A 41 -14.15 18.12 7.29
C VAL A 41 -14.09 16.85 6.42
N LYS A 42 -15.14 16.05 6.40
CA LYS A 42 -15.26 14.84 5.56
C LYS A 42 -15.30 15.18 4.06
N ASP A 43 -15.77 16.37 3.72
CA ASP A 43 -15.79 16.94 2.36
C ASP A 43 -14.49 17.70 2.00
N GLY A 44 -13.49 17.70 2.90
CA GLY A 44 -12.15 18.26 2.63
C GLY A 44 -11.90 19.67 3.19
N ALA A 45 -12.80 20.25 3.98
CA ALA A 45 -12.53 21.51 4.68
C ALA A 45 -11.50 21.28 5.80
N VAL A 46 -10.41 22.06 5.78
CA VAL A 46 -9.36 21.96 6.81
C VAL A 46 -9.76 22.76 8.06
N ASP A 47 -10.18 22.06 9.11
CA ASP A 47 -10.39 22.62 10.45
C ASP A 47 -9.60 21.81 11.50
N LYS A 48 -8.49 22.38 11.96
CA LYS A 48 -7.59 21.73 12.93
C LYS A 48 -8.26 21.46 14.27
N ALA A 49 -9.17 22.32 14.71
CA ALA A 49 -9.85 22.15 15.98
C ALA A 49 -10.84 20.99 15.93
N VAL A 50 -11.54 20.82 14.80
CA VAL A 50 -12.40 19.65 14.54
C VAL A 50 -11.53 18.39 14.39
N LEU A 51 -10.49 18.41 13.56
CA LEU A 51 -9.60 17.26 13.37
C LEU A 51 -8.96 16.77 14.67
N SER A 52 -8.51 17.68 15.53
CA SER A 52 -7.92 17.34 16.85
C SER A 52 -8.92 16.61 17.76
N ARG A 53 -10.20 16.94 17.67
CA ARG A 53 -11.27 16.33 18.47
C ARG A 53 -11.79 15.02 17.88
N VAL A 54 -11.83 14.93 16.55
CA VAL A 54 -12.31 13.74 15.82
C VAL A 54 -11.28 12.61 15.85
N ALA A 55 -9.98 12.92 15.76
CA ALA A 55 -8.94 11.90 15.67
C ALA A 55 -8.96 10.85 16.81
N PRO A 56 -9.07 11.20 18.10
CA PRO A 56 -9.15 10.21 19.18
C PRO A 56 -10.38 9.31 19.07
N ALA A 57 -11.54 9.85 18.69
CA ALA A 57 -12.77 9.07 18.49
C ALA A 57 -12.65 8.07 17.32
N LEU A 58 -11.80 8.38 16.35
CA LEU A 58 -11.43 7.51 15.23
C LEU A 58 -10.21 6.64 15.49
N GLN A 59 -9.63 6.68 16.69
CA GLN A 59 -8.39 5.97 17.05
C GLN A 59 -7.19 6.35 16.16
N LEU A 60 -7.16 7.60 15.70
CA LEU A 60 -6.10 8.16 14.87
C LEU A 60 -5.15 9.04 15.68
N HIS A 61 -3.90 9.14 15.21
CA HIS A 61 -2.95 10.13 15.68
C HIS A 61 -3.28 11.53 15.15
N GLY A 62 -3.85 12.38 16.00
CA GLY A 62 -4.28 13.74 15.65
C GLY A 62 -3.21 14.61 14.99
N PRO A 63 -1.99 14.74 15.54
CA PRO A 63 -0.93 15.54 14.93
C PRO A 63 -0.54 15.06 13.51
N SER A 64 -0.51 13.75 13.28
CA SER A 64 -0.27 13.19 11.95
C SER A 64 -1.38 13.53 10.96
N LEU A 65 -2.65 13.42 11.40
CA LEU A 65 -3.81 13.75 10.59
C LEU A 65 -3.83 15.24 10.21
N ILE A 66 -3.48 16.12 11.15
CA ILE A 66 -3.38 17.57 10.92
C ILE A 66 -2.22 17.88 9.96
N ALA A 67 -1.06 17.24 10.14
CA ALA A 67 0.07 17.42 9.22
C ALA A 67 -0.29 17.00 7.79
N LEU A 68 -1.09 15.93 7.62
CA LEU A 68 -1.62 15.53 6.32
C LEU A 68 -2.59 16.59 5.75
N ALA A 69 -3.49 17.14 6.57
CA ALA A 69 -4.42 18.19 6.17
C ALA A 69 -3.72 19.49 5.73
N GLU A 70 -2.55 19.76 6.29
CA GLU A 70 -1.70 20.91 5.94
C GLU A 70 -0.75 20.65 4.76
N ASN A 71 -0.73 19.43 4.20
CA ASN A 71 0.28 18.98 3.24
C ASN A 71 1.72 19.20 3.74
N ALA A 72 1.94 19.03 5.05
CA ALA A 72 3.20 19.35 5.72
C ALA A 72 4.27 18.23 5.58
N TRP A 73 3.94 17.12 4.93
CA TRP A 73 4.83 15.99 4.74
C TRP A 73 4.55 15.25 3.43
N GLN A 74 5.62 14.78 2.80
CA GLN A 74 5.64 13.76 1.76
C GLN A 74 6.81 12.82 2.07
N PRO A 75 6.73 11.53 1.69
CA PRO A 75 7.84 10.61 1.89
C PRO A 75 9.06 11.03 1.07
N ALA A 76 10.24 10.68 1.58
CA ALA A 76 11.47 10.89 0.85
C ALA A 76 11.47 10.08 -0.47
N PRO A 77 11.93 10.64 -1.60
CA PRO A 77 12.03 9.88 -2.84
C PRO A 77 12.89 8.63 -2.65
N VAL A 78 12.38 7.49 -3.09
CA VAL A 78 13.09 6.21 -3.04
C VAL A 78 13.78 5.96 -4.38
N SER A 79 15.08 5.69 -4.33
CA SER A 79 15.87 5.20 -5.46
C SER A 79 16.71 4.02 -4.98
N LEU A 80 16.51 2.85 -5.58
CA LEU A 80 17.18 1.61 -5.22
C LEU A 80 17.46 0.81 -6.49
N GLU A 81 18.72 0.49 -6.76
CA GLU A 81 19.08 -0.42 -7.86
C GLU A 81 18.41 -1.78 -7.65
N GLY A 82 17.79 -2.33 -8.69
CA GLY A 82 17.01 -3.56 -8.59
C GLY A 82 15.52 -3.36 -8.24
N LEU A 83 15.04 -2.12 -8.12
CA LEU A 83 13.62 -1.80 -7.90
C LEU A 83 13.16 -0.68 -8.84
N GLU A 84 12.06 -0.90 -9.55
CA GLU A 84 11.43 0.08 -10.43
C GLU A 84 9.92 0.15 -10.15
N GLN A 85 9.39 1.39 -10.07
CA GLN A 85 7.97 1.68 -9.86
C GLN A 85 7.35 2.16 -11.17
N PHE A 86 6.19 1.62 -11.52
CA PHE A 86 5.37 2.05 -12.64
C PHE A 86 4.03 2.52 -12.12
N ASN A 87 3.74 3.82 -12.26
CA ASN A 87 2.46 4.39 -11.86
C ASN A 87 1.61 4.67 -13.11
N THR A 88 0.41 4.10 -13.16
CA THR A 88 -0.45 4.11 -14.34
C THR A 88 -1.85 4.58 -13.99
N ALA A 89 -2.47 5.36 -14.88
CA ALA A 89 -3.81 5.91 -14.64
C ALA A 89 -4.89 4.83 -14.79
N PHE A 90 -5.81 4.76 -13.82
CA PHE A 90 -6.98 3.89 -13.84
C PHE A 90 -8.21 4.70 -13.43
N GLY A 91 -8.97 5.23 -14.40
CA GLY A 91 -10.08 6.13 -14.10
C GLY A 91 -9.61 7.45 -13.48
N ASP A 92 -10.09 7.77 -12.28
CA ASP A 92 -9.75 8.95 -11.49
C ASP A 92 -8.59 8.73 -10.50
N MET A 93 -8.10 7.49 -10.40
CA MET A 93 -6.99 7.08 -9.54
C MET A 93 -5.76 6.67 -10.36
N THR A 94 -4.65 6.40 -9.68
CA THR A 94 -3.44 5.82 -10.30
C THR A 94 -3.00 4.61 -9.53
N VAL A 95 -2.57 3.56 -10.21
CA VAL A 95 -2.15 2.28 -9.61
C VAL A 95 -0.70 2.01 -9.94
N ASN A 96 0.02 1.49 -8.96
CA ASN A 96 1.41 1.10 -9.03
C ASN A 96 1.56 -0.39 -9.34
N ALA A 97 2.54 -0.68 -10.17
CA ALA A 97 3.13 -2.00 -10.31
C ALA A 97 4.64 -1.89 -10.15
N TYR A 98 5.29 -3.00 -9.79
CA TYR A 98 6.72 -3.01 -9.47
C TYR A 98 7.46 -4.07 -10.26
N LEU A 99 8.67 -3.72 -10.70
CA LEU A 99 9.65 -4.66 -11.22
C LEU A 99 10.81 -4.71 -10.23
N VAL A 100 11.11 -5.92 -9.74
CA VAL A 100 12.27 -6.19 -8.91
C VAL A 100 13.21 -7.11 -9.67
N TYR A 101 14.51 -6.83 -9.61
CA TYR A 101 15.51 -7.68 -10.26
C TYR A 101 16.80 -7.72 -9.47
N ASP A 102 17.51 -8.84 -9.62
CA ASP A 102 18.87 -8.98 -9.15
C ASP A 102 19.84 -8.39 -10.19
N PRO A 103 20.60 -7.31 -9.88
CA PRO A 103 21.54 -6.72 -10.82
C PRO A 103 22.64 -7.69 -11.29
N ALA A 104 23.01 -8.67 -10.46
CA ALA A 104 24.09 -9.60 -10.77
C ALA A 104 23.66 -10.68 -11.76
N THR A 105 22.50 -11.30 -11.54
CA THR A 105 21.99 -12.42 -12.36
C THR A 105 21.03 -11.99 -13.46
N ARG A 106 20.48 -10.78 -13.37
CA ARG A 106 19.42 -10.23 -14.25
C ARG A 106 18.10 -11.00 -14.19
N GLU A 107 17.91 -11.87 -13.19
CA GLU A 107 16.60 -12.46 -12.93
C GLU A 107 15.65 -11.42 -12.34
N ALA A 108 14.40 -11.41 -12.82
CA ALA A 108 13.40 -10.42 -12.45
C ALA A 108 12.07 -11.05 -12.03
N ALA A 109 11.35 -10.35 -11.16
CA ALA A 109 9.97 -10.61 -10.79
C ALA A 109 9.15 -9.32 -10.91
N VAL A 110 7.91 -9.48 -11.34
CA VAL A 110 6.92 -8.39 -11.41
C VAL A 110 5.93 -8.56 -10.28
N PHE A 111 5.47 -7.45 -9.70
CA PHE A 111 4.43 -7.42 -8.68
C PHE A 111 3.31 -6.51 -9.15
N ASP A 112 2.14 -7.12 -9.37
CA ASP A 112 0.99 -6.53 -10.03
C ASP A 112 1.32 -6.00 -11.45
N THR A 113 0.31 -5.63 -12.23
CA THR A 113 0.48 -5.07 -13.58
C THR A 113 -0.05 -3.66 -13.72
N GLY A 114 -0.82 -3.20 -12.73
CA GLY A 114 -1.48 -1.90 -12.78
C GLY A 114 -2.44 -1.81 -13.97
N ALA A 115 -2.73 -0.58 -14.39
CA ALA A 115 -3.58 -0.31 -15.54
C ALA A 115 -2.87 -0.58 -16.89
N SER A 116 -1.53 -0.58 -16.89
CA SER A 116 -0.74 -0.93 -18.06
C SER A 116 0.65 -1.48 -17.69
N ALA A 117 0.99 -2.64 -18.23
CA ALA A 117 2.29 -3.29 -18.06
C ALA A 117 3.30 -2.93 -19.16
N ALA A 118 2.95 -2.03 -20.10
CA ALA A 118 3.81 -1.69 -21.24
C ALA A 118 5.20 -1.19 -20.80
N GLY A 119 5.25 -0.34 -19.77
CA GLY A 119 6.50 0.17 -19.20
C GLY A 119 7.34 -0.95 -18.57
N ILE A 120 6.71 -1.94 -17.93
CA ILE A 120 7.38 -3.10 -17.34
C ILE A 120 8.04 -3.93 -18.44
N VAL A 121 7.31 -4.24 -19.51
CA VAL A 121 7.81 -5.02 -20.65
C VAL A 121 8.96 -4.28 -21.35
N GLU A 122 8.83 -2.97 -21.55
CA GLU A 122 9.91 -2.14 -22.09
C GLU A 122 11.16 -2.19 -21.21
N LYS A 123 11.00 -2.05 -19.89
CA LYS A 123 12.10 -2.05 -18.94
C LYS A 123 12.81 -3.41 -18.90
N LEU A 124 12.06 -4.51 -18.85
CA LEU A 124 12.58 -5.88 -18.96
C LEU A 124 13.47 -6.03 -20.21
N ARG A 125 13.01 -5.56 -21.37
CA ARG A 125 13.78 -5.60 -22.62
C ARG A 125 15.01 -4.71 -22.57
N SER A 126 14.87 -3.46 -22.13
CA SER A 126 15.94 -2.46 -22.14
C SER A 126 17.13 -2.85 -21.26
N LEU A 127 16.85 -3.52 -20.14
CA LEU A 127 17.87 -3.99 -19.20
C LEU A 127 18.34 -5.43 -19.47
N GLY A 128 17.72 -6.12 -20.44
CA GLY A 128 18.03 -7.52 -20.75
C GLY A 128 17.75 -8.46 -19.57
N LEU A 129 16.63 -8.24 -18.88
CA LEU A 129 16.22 -9.01 -17.71
C LEU A 129 15.46 -10.28 -18.11
N THR A 130 15.60 -11.32 -17.31
CA THR A 130 14.87 -12.58 -17.45
C THR A 130 13.73 -12.63 -16.44
N LEU A 131 12.50 -12.42 -16.89
CA LEU A 131 11.32 -12.54 -16.04
C LEU A 131 11.09 -13.99 -15.60
N ARG A 132 10.96 -14.21 -14.30
CA ARG A 132 10.73 -15.54 -13.71
C ARG A 132 9.31 -15.70 -13.19
N THR A 133 8.74 -14.66 -12.61
CA THR A 133 7.45 -14.76 -11.92
C THR A 133 6.73 -13.41 -11.90
N LEU A 134 5.43 -13.45 -12.07
CA LEU A 134 4.50 -12.37 -11.76
C LEU A 134 3.77 -12.72 -10.46
N PHE A 135 3.95 -11.91 -9.43
CA PHE A 135 3.25 -12.02 -8.16
C PHE A 135 2.08 -11.04 -8.12
N LEU A 136 0.93 -11.48 -7.62
CA LEU A 136 -0.22 -10.63 -7.40
C LEU A 136 -0.36 -10.36 -5.89
N THR A 137 -0.36 -9.08 -5.50
CA THR A 137 -0.62 -8.70 -4.10
C THR A 137 -2.05 -9.01 -3.70
N HIS A 138 -2.98 -8.79 -4.64
CA HIS A 138 -4.39 -9.17 -4.61
C HIS A 138 -4.99 -9.03 -6.02
N THR A 139 -6.30 -9.21 -6.18
CA THR A 139 -6.96 -9.35 -7.50
C THR A 139 -7.96 -8.25 -7.82
N HIS A 140 -7.84 -7.06 -7.20
CA HIS A 140 -8.64 -5.91 -7.63
C HIS A 140 -8.27 -5.52 -9.07
N ALA A 141 -9.28 -5.03 -9.80
CA ALA A 141 -9.24 -4.93 -11.25
C ALA A 141 -8.12 -4.00 -11.75
N ASP A 142 -7.85 -2.94 -11.03
CA ASP A 142 -6.79 -1.97 -11.31
C ASP A 142 -5.39 -2.55 -11.11
N HIS A 143 -5.20 -3.52 -10.23
CA HIS A 143 -3.91 -4.20 -10.02
C HIS A 143 -3.57 -5.23 -11.09
N VAL A 144 -4.59 -5.84 -11.71
CA VAL A 144 -4.43 -6.94 -12.67
C VAL A 144 -4.90 -6.60 -14.08
N ALA A 145 -5.22 -5.32 -14.35
CA ALA A 145 -5.92 -4.90 -15.56
C ALA A 145 -5.20 -5.34 -16.84
N ASP A 146 -3.86 -5.27 -16.82
CA ASP A 146 -3.02 -5.59 -17.98
C ASP A 146 -2.16 -6.85 -17.76
N ILE A 147 -2.68 -7.80 -16.97
CA ILE A 147 -1.99 -9.05 -16.66
C ILE A 147 -1.57 -9.83 -17.92
N ALA A 148 -2.41 -9.80 -18.96
CA ALA A 148 -2.17 -10.54 -20.22
C ALA A 148 -0.97 -10.01 -21.02
N THR A 149 -0.52 -8.77 -20.77
CA THR A 149 0.65 -8.18 -21.43
C THR A 149 1.97 -8.72 -20.87
N VAL A 150 1.96 -9.29 -19.66
CA VAL A 150 3.15 -9.84 -18.99
C VAL A 150 3.24 -11.34 -19.27
N ASP A 151 4.14 -11.73 -20.17
CA ASP A 151 4.46 -13.14 -20.45
C ASP A 151 5.39 -13.73 -19.36
N ALA A 152 4.80 -14.02 -18.19
CA ALA A 152 5.51 -14.61 -17.07
C ALA A 152 5.45 -16.16 -17.10
N PRO A 153 6.56 -16.87 -16.86
CA PRO A 153 6.55 -18.33 -16.74
C PRO A 153 5.63 -18.86 -15.64
N ALA A 154 5.39 -18.05 -14.61
CA ALA A 154 4.45 -18.34 -13.52
C ALA A 154 3.77 -17.06 -13.06
N ILE A 155 2.46 -17.15 -12.83
CA ILE A 155 1.64 -16.12 -12.18
C ILE A 155 1.20 -16.69 -10.84
N LEU A 156 1.51 -16.01 -9.74
CA LEU A 156 1.29 -16.48 -8.38
C LEU A 156 0.36 -15.55 -7.60
N VAL A 157 -0.64 -16.12 -6.96
CA VAL A 157 -1.62 -15.40 -6.12
C VAL A 157 -1.87 -16.14 -4.81
N SER A 158 -2.28 -15.45 -3.76
CA SER A 158 -2.69 -16.10 -2.51
C SER A 158 -3.81 -17.11 -2.77
N GLU A 159 -3.79 -18.25 -2.06
CA GLU A 159 -4.88 -19.24 -2.06
C GLU A 159 -6.26 -18.70 -1.61
N ARG A 160 -6.30 -17.47 -1.09
CA ARG A 160 -7.50 -16.76 -0.65
C ARG A 160 -8.06 -15.77 -1.68
N GLU A 161 -7.38 -15.61 -2.81
CA GLU A 161 -7.89 -14.92 -3.99
C GLU A 161 -8.05 -15.92 -5.14
N ASP A 162 -8.75 -15.52 -6.20
CA ASP A 162 -8.86 -16.28 -7.42
C ASP A 162 -8.55 -15.38 -8.62
N HIS A 163 -7.75 -15.88 -9.56
CA HIS A 163 -7.50 -15.25 -10.85
C HIS A 163 -7.27 -16.33 -11.90
N PRO A 164 -8.01 -16.33 -13.03
CA PRO A 164 -7.80 -17.29 -14.12
C PRO A 164 -6.34 -17.34 -14.59
N GLY A 165 -5.76 -18.53 -14.63
CA GLY A 165 -4.38 -18.75 -15.08
C GLY A 165 -3.29 -18.49 -14.02
N ALA A 166 -3.65 -18.03 -12.81
CA ALA A 166 -2.71 -17.93 -11.70
C ALA A 166 -2.68 -19.24 -10.89
N ALA A 167 -1.49 -19.67 -10.49
CA ALA A 167 -1.32 -20.70 -9.48
C ALA A 167 -1.37 -20.08 -8.08
N THR A 168 -1.86 -20.85 -7.11
CA THR A 168 -2.02 -20.37 -5.74
C THR A 168 -0.81 -20.71 -4.85
N PHE A 169 -0.59 -19.89 -3.83
CA PHE A 169 0.35 -20.17 -2.74
C PHE A 169 -0.28 -19.89 -1.38
N THR A 170 0.23 -20.57 -0.34
CA THR A 170 -0.09 -20.27 1.06
C THR A 170 0.85 -19.19 1.58
N PRO A 171 0.36 -18.13 2.25
CA PRO A 171 1.21 -17.10 2.87
C PRO A 171 2.28 -17.70 3.79
N GLY A 172 3.48 -17.11 3.79
CA GLY A 172 4.69 -17.67 4.39
C GLY A 172 5.57 -18.44 3.39
N ALA A 173 5.10 -18.62 2.16
CA ALA A 173 5.91 -19.15 1.07
C ALA A 173 7.10 -18.23 0.76
N THR A 174 8.20 -18.85 0.33
CA THR A 174 9.45 -18.16 -0.01
C THR A 174 9.96 -18.60 -1.38
N TRP A 175 10.62 -17.67 -2.07
CA TRP A 175 11.21 -17.88 -3.39
C TRP A 175 12.60 -17.25 -3.46
N THR A 176 13.41 -17.77 -4.37
CA THR A 176 14.71 -17.20 -4.75
C THR A 176 14.60 -16.59 -6.14
N LEU A 177 15.17 -15.41 -6.31
CA LEU A 177 15.29 -14.69 -7.57
C LEU A 177 16.74 -14.23 -7.73
N GLY A 178 17.55 -15.01 -8.43
CA GLY A 178 19.01 -14.84 -8.41
C GLY A 178 19.57 -14.87 -6.99
N GLY A 179 20.23 -13.80 -6.56
CA GLY A 179 20.72 -13.59 -5.19
C GLY A 179 19.67 -13.03 -4.22
N LEU A 180 18.45 -12.73 -4.66
CA LEU A 180 17.39 -12.17 -3.82
C LEU A 180 16.50 -13.27 -3.22
N THR A 181 15.91 -12.97 -2.07
CA THR A 181 14.86 -13.80 -1.45
C THR A 181 13.55 -13.02 -1.37
N ILE A 182 12.44 -13.68 -1.66
CA ILE A 182 11.09 -13.13 -1.61
C ILE A 182 10.28 -13.96 -0.61
N GLU A 183 9.65 -13.33 0.36
CA GLU A 183 8.81 -13.95 1.39
C GLU A 183 7.40 -13.36 1.33
N SER A 184 6.37 -14.19 1.23
CA SER A 184 4.97 -13.73 1.30
C SER A 184 4.48 -13.64 2.75
N ARG A 185 3.72 -12.59 3.06
CA ARG A 185 3.05 -12.37 4.36
C ARG A 185 1.59 -11.98 4.14
N SER A 186 0.70 -12.51 4.97
CA SER A 186 -0.73 -12.21 4.84
C SER A 186 -1.07 -10.86 5.49
N THR A 187 -1.38 -9.88 4.66
CA THR A 187 -1.87 -8.54 5.05
C THR A 187 -3.32 -8.38 4.61
N TRP A 188 -4.15 -9.36 4.99
CA TRP A 188 -5.56 -9.41 4.63
C TRP A 188 -6.38 -8.39 5.41
N GLY A 189 -7.53 -8.02 4.86
CA GLY A 189 -8.48 -7.08 5.47
C GLY A 189 -8.97 -6.02 4.49
N HIS A 190 -8.08 -5.54 3.61
CA HIS A 190 -8.48 -4.82 2.40
C HIS A 190 -9.15 -5.77 1.40
N SER A 191 -8.42 -6.84 1.05
CA SER A 191 -8.91 -7.98 0.27
C SER A 191 -8.80 -9.28 1.08
N LYS A 192 -9.34 -10.39 0.56
CA LYS A 192 -9.40 -11.68 1.27
C LYS A 192 -8.02 -12.36 1.35
N GLY A 193 -7.22 -12.22 0.29
CA GLY A 193 -5.86 -12.77 0.21
C GLY A 193 -4.79 -11.71 0.01
N GLY A 194 -5.04 -10.48 0.49
CA GLY A 194 -4.06 -9.40 0.49
C GLY A 194 -2.71 -9.89 1.01
N THR A 195 -1.66 -9.69 0.21
CA THR A 195 -0.34 -10.23 0.45
C THR A 195 0.72 -9.14 0.33
N THR A 196 1.59 -9.07 1.34
CA THR A 196 2.84 -8.33 1.29
C THR A 196 3.96 -9.27 0.87
N PHE A 197 4.76 -8.88 -0.11
CA PHE A 197 5.98 -9.59 -0.51
C PHE A 197 7.21 -8.85 -0.01
N VAL A 198 7.97 -9.49 0.88
CA VAL A 198 9.21 -8.92 1.43
C VAL A 198 10.41 -9.46 0.65
N VAL A 199 11.05 -8.55 -0.09
CA VAL A 199 12.26 -8.80 -0.87
C VAL A 199 13.50 -8.43 -0.05
N ARG A 200 14.48 -9.33 0.00
CA ARG A 200 15.78 -9.12 0.64
C ARG A 200 16.92 -9.48 -0.31
N GLY A 201 18.10 -8.91 -0.06
CA GLY A 201 19.30 -9.07 -0.89
C GLY A 201 19.66 -7.82 -1.71
N LEU A 202 18.74 -6.87 -1.84
CA LEU A 202 19.03 -5.51 -2.31
C LEU A 202 19.73 -4.70 -1.21
N ALA A 203 20.21 -3.49 -1.53
CA ALA A 203 20.89 -2.61 -0.57
C ALA A 203 20.01 -2.22 0.64
N ARG A 204 18.68 -2.28 0.47
CA ARG A 204 17.66 -2.15 1.53
C ARG A 204 16.57 -3.19 1.31
N PRO A 205 15.94 -3.73 2.37
CA PRO A 205 14.75 -4.56 2.20
C PRO A 205 13.61 -3.76 1.55
N VAL A 206 12.78 -4.44 0.77
CA VAL A 206 11.60 -3.85 0.12
C VAL A 206 10.39 -4.70 0.46
N ALA A 207 9.30 -4.09 0.93
CA ALA A 207 8.00 -4.71 1.09
C ALA A 207 7.07 -4.18 0.00
N ILE A 208 6.69 -5.04 -0.95
CA ILE A 208 5.61 -4.74 -1.91
C ILE A 208 4.30 -5.08 -1.20
N VAL A 209 3.50 -4.07 -0.86
CA VAL A 209 2.39 -4.22 0.10
C VAL A 209 1.00 -4.20 -0.52
N GLY A 210 0.89 -3.94 -1.84
CA GLY A 210 -0.40 -3.70 -2.48
C GLY A 210 -1.19 -2.64 -1.71
N ASP A 211 -2.44 -2.95 -1.40
CA ASP A 211 -3.36 -2.04 -0.70
C ASP A 211 -3.39 -2.21 0.81
N ALA A 212 -2.33 -2.79 1.39
CA ALA A 212 -2.24 -2.88 2.84
C ALA A 212 -1.97 -1.50 3.47
N ILE A 213 -0.93 -0.78 3.02
CA ILE A 213 -0.50 0.53 3.54
C ILE A 213 -0.20 1.46 2.36
N PHE A 214 -0.56 2.74 2.50
CA PHE A 214 -0.16 3.83 1.61
C PHE A 214 0.65 4.87 2.39
N ALA A 215 1.41 5.73 1.71
CA ALA A 215 2.15 6.79 2.38
C ALA A 215 1.19 7.70 3.18
N GLY A 216 1.26 7.66 4.51
CA GLY A 216 0.39 8.43 5.39
C GLY A 216 -1.04 7.90 5.54
N SER A 217 -1.35 6.69 5.07
CA SER A 217 -2.70 6.10 5.13
C SER A 217 -2.69 4.56 5.04
N MET A 218 -3.84 3.93 4.81
CA MET A 218 -3.98 2.50 4.53
C MET A 218 -5.09 2.25 3.50
N GLY A 219 -5.06 1.10 2.83
CA GLY A 219 -6.19 0.68 2.01
C GLY A 219 -7.44 0.48 2.85
N GLY A 220 -8.61 0.74 2.27
CA GLY A 220 -9.87 0.59 2.99
C GLY A 220 -10.08 -0.86 3.41
N GLY A 221 -10.31 -1.13 4.70
CA GLY A 221 -10.52 -2.48 5.24
C GLY A 221 -11.91 -3.07 4.94
N LYS A 222 -12.29 -3.15 3.65
CA LYS A 222 -13.64 -3.56 3.21
C LYS A 222 -13.99 -5.01 3.59
N VAL A 223 -13.00 -5.89 3.69
CA VAL A 223 -13.20 -7.28 4.16
C VAL A 223 -13.18 -7.34 5.69
N SER A 224 -12.18 -6.72 6.32
CA SER A 224 -12.11 -6.56 7.77
C SER A 224 -11.18 -5.40 8.13
N TYR A 225 -11.75 -4.33 8.70
CA TYR A 225 -10.99 -3.17 9.15
C TYR A 225 -10.06 -3.49 10.31
N ALA A 226 -10.55 -4.28 11.29
CA ALA A 226 -9.76 -4.69 12.44
C ALA A 226 -8.55 -5.53 12.02
N ASP A 227 -8.72 -6.46 11.08
CA ASP A 227 -7.62 -7.31 10.61
C ASP A 227 -6.67 -6.58 9.66
N ALA A 228 -7.15 -5.65 8.84
CA ALA A 228 -6.28 -4.79 8.03
C ALA A 228 -5.28 -4.04 8.94
N LEU A 229 -5.79 -3.43 10.01
CA LEU A 229 -4.94 -2.77 11.01
C LEU A 229 -4.02 -3.74 11.76
N ALA A 230 -4.54 -4.89 12.19
CA ALA A 230 -3.78 -5.88 12.98
C ALA A 230 -2.67 -6.54 12.16
N THR A 231 -2.94 -6.93 10.92
CA THR A 231 -1.95 -7.56 10.04
C THR A 231 -0.90 -6.57 9.56
N ASN A 232 -1.26 -5.32 9.27
CA ASN A 232 -0.27 -4.27 8.96
C ASN A 232 0.76 -4.08 10.09
N ARG A 233 0.29 -4.06 11.35
CA ARG A 233 1.19 -4.03 12.53
C ARG A 233 2.12 -5.23 12.59
N LYS A 234 1.54 -6.42 12.45
CA LYS A 234 2.28 -7.67 12.65
C LYS A 234 3.27 -7.95 11.51
N GLU A 235 2.87 -7.71 10.27
CA GLU A 235 3.57 -8.20 9.08
C GLU A 235 4.43 -7.13 8.41
N ILE A 236 4.05 -5.85 8.52
CA ILE A 236 4.79 -4.72 7.92
C ILE A 236 5.58 -3.96 9.00
N PHE A 237 4.95 -3.48 10.08
CA PHE A 237 5.67 -2.68 11.10
C PHE A 237 6.66 -3.47 11.97
N SER A 238 6.64 -4.81 11.89
CA SER A 238 7.68 -5.67 12.47
C SER A 238 8.99 -5.68 11.66
N LEU A 239 8.98 -5.14 10.44
CA LEU A 239 10.19 -5.01 9.61
C LEU A 239 11.09 -3.88 10.14
N PRO A 240 12.39 -3.89 9.79
CA PRO A 240 13.31 -2.79 10.09
C PRO A 240 12.81 -1.44 9.55
N ASP A 241 13.06 -0.36 10.28
CA ASP A 241 12.57 0.99 9.92
C ASP A 241 13.07 1.48 8.56
N ASP A 242 14.24 1.02 8.11
CA ASP A 242 14.81 1.36 6.80
C ASP A 242 14.20 0.54 5.63
N THR A 243 13.30 -0.40 5.91
CA THR A 243 12.59 -1.16 4.87
C THR A 243 11.72 -0.23 4.04
N ILE A 244 11.90 -0.27 2.72
CA ILE A 244 11.07 0.46 1.77
C ILE A 244 9.69 -0.19 1.72
N ILE A 245 8.64 0.62 1.77
CA ILE A 245 7.27 0.20 1.51
C ILE A 245 6.90 0.66 0.10
N ALA A 246 6.52 -0.30 -0.73
CA ALA A 246 6.11 -0.15 -2.12
C ALA A 246 4.60 -0.41 -2.23
N PRO A 247 3.77 0.65 -2.12
CA PRO A 247 2.31 0.52 -2.07
C PRO A 247 1.67 0.32 -3.44
N GLY A 248 0.45 -0.21 -3.45
CA GLY A 248 -0.43 -0.28 -4.62
C GLY A 248 -0.77 1.08 -5.22
N HIS A 249 -0.76 2.14 -4.41
CA HIS A 249 -1.10 3.49 -4.82
C HIS A 249 -0.19 4.54 -4.16
N GLY A 250 -0.04 5.70 -4.80
CA GLY A 250 0.78 6.80 -4.30
C GLY A 250 2.30 6.54 -4.32
N PRO A 251 3.11 7.38 -3.64
CA PRO A 251 4.56 7.24 -3.60
C PRO A 251 5.00 6.10 -2.67
N MET A 252 6.19 5.56 -2.94
CA MET A 252 6.89 4.72 -1.97
C MET A 252 7.22 5.51 -0.68
N THR A 253 7.33 4.78 0.42
CA THR A 253 7.65 5.29 1.76
C THR A 253 8.59 4.29 2.46
N SER A 254 8.76 4.40 3.78
CA SER A 254 9.48 3.42 4.58
C SER A 254 8.74 3.08 5.87
N VAL A 255 9.07 1.95 6.47
CA VAL A 255 8.52 1.52 7.77
C VAL A 255 8.70 2.61 8.82
N GLY A 256 9.89 3.22 8.90
CA GLY A 256 10.19 4.30 9.83
C GLY A 256 9.39 5.57 9.56
N GLU A 257 9.23 5.96 8.29
CA GLU A 257 8.39 7.09 7.91
C GLU A 257 6.93 6.86 8.29
N GLU A 258 6.37 5.68 8.01
CA GLU A 258 4.98 5.37 8.35
C GLU A 258 4.76 5.27 9.87
N LYS A 259 5.68 4.66 10.62
CA LYS A 259 5.66 4.71 12.09
C LYS A 259 5.62 6.14 12.60
N ALA A 260 6.39 7.05 12.02
CA ALA A 260 6.44 8.46 12.42
C ALA A 260 5.23 9.28 11.90
N ARG A 261 4.68 8.98 10.72
CA ARG A 261 3.78 9.89 9.99
C ARG A 261 2.36 9.39 9.79
N ASN A 262 2.13 8.09 9.71
CA ASN A 262 0.81 7.52 9.43
C ASN A 262 -0.20 7.76 10.60
N PRO A 263 -1.40 8.33 10.35
CA PRO A 263 -2.39 8.57 11.41
C PRO A 263 -3.02 7.30 11.99
N PHE A 264 -3.09 6.18 11.26
CA PHE A 264 -3.77 4.96 11.72
C PHE A 264 -3.05 4.19 12.84
N TYR A 265 -1.80 4.56 13.12
CA TYR A 265 -0.94 3.83 14.05
C TYR A 265 -0.35 4.77 15.12
N PRO A 266 -1.21 5.33 16.00
CA PRO A 266 -0.78 6.25 17.06
C PRO A 266 0.20 5.65 18.07
N GLU A 267 0.25 4.32 18.20
CA GLU A 267 1.12 3.62 19.14
C GLU A 267 2.62 3.65 18.78
N PHE A 268 2.99 4.10 17.58
CA PHE A 268 4.39 4.22 17.16
C PHE A 268 4.95 5.65 17.28
N LYS A 269 4.21 6.58 17.91
CA LYS A 269 4.56 8.00 18.03
C LYS A 269 5.25 8.33 19.35
#